data_AF-A0A964D366-F1
#
_entry.id   AF-A0A964D366-F1
#
_cell.length_a   1.000
_cell.length_b   1.000
_cell.length_c   1.000
_cell.angle_alpha   90.00
_cell.angle_beta   90.00
_cell.angle_gamma   90.00
#
_symmetry.space_group_name_H-M   'P 1'
#
loop_
_entity.id
_entity.type
_entity.pdbx_description
1 polymer ?
#
loop_
_entity_poly.entity_id
_entity_poly.type
_entity_poly.pdbx_seq_one_letter_code
_entity_poly.pdbx_strand_id
1 'polypeptide(L)' 'MMNPRLPIPIVHSDPDILGGTPVFIGTRVPMKTLLDYLEAGDSLNEFLDHFPSVSREQAIVLLATIRSPHNNI' A
#
# COMPACT_ATOMS: atom_id res chain seq x y z
N MET A 1 -5.22 -23.35 -20.01
CA MET A 1 -6.14 -22.34 -19.41
C MET A 1 -5.29 -21.31 -18.70
N MET A 2 -5.12 -20.12 -19.30
CA MET A 2 -4.39 -19.02 -18.67
C MET A 2 -5.30 -18.46 -17.58
N ASN A 3 -4.95 -18.66 -16.30
CA ASN A 3 -5.56 -17.86 -15.24
C ASN A 3 -5.03 -16.43 -15.41
N PRO A 4 -5.89 -15.43 -15.72
CA PRO A 4 -5.47 -14.06 -15.52
C PRO A 4 -5.23 -13.91 -14.02
N ARG A 5 -3.96 -13.77 -13.61
CA ARG A 5 -3.67 -13.39 -12.23
C ARG A 5 -4.30 -12.01 -12.05
N LEU A 6 -5.44 -11.98 -11.39
CA LEU A 6 -5.99 -10.74 -10.84
C LEU A 6 -4.83 -10.01 -10.15
N PRO A 7 -4.72 -8.68 -10.32
CA PRO A 7 -3.69 -7.93 -9.61
C PRO A 7 -3.81 -8.27 -8.14
N ILE A 8 -2.72 -8.79 -7.56
CA ILE A 8 -2.69 -9.20 -6.16
C ILE A 8 -3.00 -7.94 -5.35
N PRO A 9 -4.04 -7.93 -4.49
CA PRO A 9 -4.33 -6.76 -3.67
C PRO A 9 -3.09 -6.48 -2.81
N ILE A 10 -2.65 -5.23 -2.77
CA ILE A 10 -1.45 -4.83 -2.01
C ILE A 10 -1.78 -4.31 -0.62
N VAL A 11 -3.04 -3.94 -0.40
CA VAL A 11 -3.62 -3.56 0.89
C VAL A 11 -4.84 -4.41 1.17
N HIS A 12 -5.09 -4.72 2.44
CA HIS A 12 -6.37 -5.27 2.88
C HIS A 12 -6.90 -4.47 4.06
N SER A 13 -8.22 -4.50 4.23
CA SER A 13 -8.92 -3.95 5.37
C SER A 13 -9.77 -5.09 5.93
N ASP A 14 -9.57 -5.40 7.21
CA ASP A 14 -10.30 -6.43 7.94
C ASP A 14 -10.67 -5.82 9.30
N PRO A 15 -11.96 -5.79 9.70
CA PRO A 15 -12.38 -5.21 10.97
C PRO A 15 -11.69 -5.86 12.18
N ASP A 16 -11.27 -7.12 12.08
CA ASP A 16 -10.53 -7.83 13.13
C ASP A 16 -9.04 -7.44 13.16
N ILE A 17 -8.55 -6.74 12.13
CA ILE A 17 -7.16 -6.28 11.99
C ILE A 17 -7.12 -4.75 12.10
N LEU A 18 -6.56 -4.25 13.21
CA LEU A 18 -6.40 -2.82 13.46
C LEU A 18 -7.71 -2.02 13.25
N GLY A 19 -8.85 -2.62 13.61
CA GLY A 19 -10.18 -2.01 13.51
C GLY A 19 -10.61 -1.69 12.08
N GLY A 20 -10.14 -2.43 11.07
CA GLY A 20 -10.46 -2.18 9.67
C GLY A 20 -9.57 -1.14 8.99
N THR A 21 -8.51 -0.67 9.65
CA THR A 21 -7.54 0.22 9.02
C THR A 21 -6.87 -0.49 7.84
N PRO A 22 -6.85 0.10 6.62
CA PRO A 22 -6.19 -0.53 5.49
C PRO A 22 -4.67 -0.65 5.71
N VAL A 23 -4.16 -1.88 5.68
CA VAL A 23 -2.74 -2.21 5.92
C VAL A 23 -2.14 -2.91 4.71
N PHE A 24 -0.83 -2.79 4.52
CA PHE A 24 -0.10 -3.56 3.51
C PHE A 24 -0.23 -5.06 3.80
N ILE A 25 -0.56 -5.86 2.78
CA ILE A 25 -0.71 -7.31 2.93
C ILE A 25 0.58 -7.93 3.47
N GLY A 26 0.43 -8.83 4.44
CA GLY A 26 1.56 -9.50 5.11
C GLY A 26 2.21 -8.66 6.19
N THR A 27 1.67 -7.45 6.47
CA THR A 27 2.20 -6.55 7.49
C THR A 27 1.06 -6.04 8.39
N ARG A 28 1.43 -5.29 9.43
CA ARG A 28 0.48 -4.45 10.19
C ARG A 28 0.71 -2.95 9.94
N VAL A 29 1.42 -2.61 8.88
CA VAL A 29 1.77 -1.23 8.55
C VAL A 29 0.60 -0.61 7.79
N PRO A 30 -0.03 0.45 8.32
CA PRO A 30 -1.11 1.14 7.62
C PRO A 30 -0.62 1.77 6.32
N MET A 31 -1.43 1.72 5.27
CA MET A 31 -1.10 2.38 4.02
C MET A 31 -0.95 3.91 4.21
N LYS A 32 -1.72 4.48 5.15
CA LYS A 32 -1.69 5.90 5.50
C LYS A 32 -0.30 6.32 5.99
N THR A 33 0.45 5.44 6.65
CA THR A 33 1.80 5.75 7.13
C THR A 33 2.75 6.12 5.99
N LEU A 34 2.67 5.44 4.83
CA LEU A 34 3.45 5.82 3.67
C LEU A 34 3.05 7.22 3.16
N LEU A 35 1.75 7.52 3.14
CA LEU A 35 1.27 8.84 2.71
C LEU A 35 1.74 9.95 3.65
N ASP A 36 1.66 9.72 4.96
CA ASP A 36 2.11 10.67 5.98
C ASP A 36 3.61 10.99 5.83
N TYR A 37 4.44 9.99 5.52
CA TYR A 37 5.87 10.21 5.22
C TYR A 37 6.07 11.12 4.00
N LEU A 38 5.38 10.81 2.90
CA LEU A 38 5.49 11.60 1.67
C LEU A 38 4.94 13.03 1.85
N GLU A 39 3.88 13.20 2.64
CA GLU A 39 3.32 14.51 3.00
C GLU A 39 4.26 15.32 3.91
N ALA A 40 5.00 14.65 4.79
CA ALA A 40 6.05 15.27 5.61
C ALA A 40 7.31 15.66 4.80
N GLY A 41 7.41 15.19 3.55
CA GLY A 41 8.56 15.43 2.66
C GLY A 41 9.63 14.35 2.74
N ASP A 42 9.41 13.28 3.50
CA ASP A 42 10.30 12.13 3.56
C ASP A 42 10.24 11.32 2.27
N SER A 43 11.33 10.60 1.99
CA SER A 43 11.44 9.76 0.80
C SER A 43 10.82 8.38 0.99
N LEU A 44 10.47 7.73 -0.14
CA LEU A 44 10.08 6.31 -0.14
C LEU A 44 11.17 5.41 0.46
N ASN A 45 12.44 5.76 0.30
CA ASN A 45 13.53 4.97 0.86
C ASN A 45 13.54 5.03 2.38
N GLU A 46 13.38 6.23 2.97
CA GLU A 46 13.28 6.39 4.43
C GLU A 46 12.10 5.62 5.02
N PHE A 47 10.95 5.62 4.34
CA PHE A 47 9.83 4.77 4.72
C PHE A 47 10.20 3.29 4.72
N LEU A 48 10.85 2.79 3.67
CA LEU A 48 11.22 1.37 3.55
C LEU A 48 12.31 0.96 4.55
N ASP A 49 13.20 1.88 4.93
CA ASP A 49 14.21 1.65 5.95
C ASP A 49 13.57 1.49 7.35
N HIS A 50 12.52 2.27 7.65
CA HIS A 50 11.77 2.16 8.89
C HIS A 50 10.77 0.98 8.89
N PHE A 51 10.25 0.60 7.73
CA PHE A 51 9.26 -0.47 7.57
C PHE A 51 9.73 -1.54 6.56
N PRO A 52 10.81 -2.29 6.86
CA PRO A 52 11.40 -3.26 5.94
C PRO A 52 10.49 -4.46 5.64
N SER A 53 9.38 -4.62 6.37
CA SER A 53 8.35 -5.62 6.08
C SER A 53 7.48 -5.26 4.87
N VAL A 54 7.44 -3.99 4.48
CA VAL A 54 6.70 -3.54 3.29
C VAL A 54 7.61 -3.66 2.08
N SER A 55 7.16 -4.36 1.03
CA SER A 55 7.96 -4.46 -0.19
C SER A 55 7.94 -3.14 -0.97
N ARG A 56 9.05 -2.87 -1.67
CA ARG A 56 9.11 -1.70 -2.56
C ARG A 56 8.04 -1.77 -3.66
N GLU A 57 7.77 -2.95 -4.22
CA GLU A 57 6.71 -3.10 -5.22
C GLU A 57 5.34 -2.74 -4.64
N GLN A 58 5.01 -3.18 -3.42
CA GLN A 58 3.75 -2.84 -2.77
C GLN A 58 3.59 -1.31 -2.61
N ALA A 59 4.64 -0.63 -2.16
CA ALA A 59 4.63 0.82 -2.01
C ALA A 59 4.47 1.55 -3.36
N ILE A 60 5.21 1.14 -4.39
CA ILE A 60 5.12 1.75 -5.73
C ILE A 60 3.74 1.56 -6.35
N VAL A 61 3.18 0.33 -6.26
CA VAL A 61 1.84 0.05 -6.78
C VAL A 61 0.81 0.92 -6.06
N LEU A 62 0.91 1.09 -4.74
CA LEU A 62 0.00 1.95 -3.98
C LEU A 62 0.02 3.39 -4.51
N LEU A 63 1.22 3.94 -4.69
CA LEU A 63 1.39 5.31 -5.19
C LEU A 63 0.86 5.44 -6.63
N ALA A 64 1.07 4.45 -7.49
CA ALA A 64 0.53 4.44 -8.84
C ALA A 64 -1.01 4.38 -8.85
N THR A 65 -1.61 3.58 -7.96
CA THR A 65 -3.06 3.46 -7.81
C THR A 65 -3.68 4.77 -7.33
N ILE A 66 -3.08 5.47 -6.36
CA ILE A 66 -3.60 6.74 -5.83
C ILE A 66 -3.46 7.87 -6.85
N ARG A 67 -2.36 7.89 -7.62
CA ARG A 67 -2.10 8.92 -8.65
C ARG A 67 -2.91 8.74 -9.92
N SER A 68 -3.47 7.56 -10.14
CA SER A 68 -4.39 7.30 -11.24
C SER A 68 -5.79 7.70 -10.79
N PRO A 69 -6.37 8.82 -11.26
CA PRO A 69 -7.79 9.04 -11.07
C PRO A 69 -8.49 7.89 -11.79
N HIS A 70 -9.17 7.02 -11.04
CA HIS A 70 -10.14 6.11 -11.63
C HIS A 70 -11.23 6.97 -12.29
N ASN A 71 -11.05 7.28 -13.58
CA ASN A 71 -12.11 7.78 -14.44
C ASN A 71 -13.11 6.63 -14.56
N ASN A 72 -14.12 6.65 -13.70
CA ASN A 72 -15.26 5.77 -13.81
C ASN A 72 -16.05 6.20 -15.06
N ILE A 73 -16.09 5.29 -16.03
CA ILE A 73 -17.01 5.28 -17.18
C ILE A 73 -18.46 5.50 -16.75
#